data_AF-A0A433V2S1-F1
#
_entry.id   AF-A0A433V2S1-F1
#
_cell.length_a   1.000
_cell.length_b   1.000
_cell.length_c   1.000
_cell.angle_alpha   90.00
_cell.angle_beta   90.00
_cell.angle_gamma   90.00
#
_symmetry.space_group_name_H-M   'P 1'
#
loop_
_entity.id
_entity.type
_entity.pdbx_description
1 polymer ?
#
loop_
_entity_poly.entity_id
_entity_poly.type
_entity_poly.pdbx_seq_one_letter_code
_entity_poly.pdbx_strand_id
1 'polypeptide(L)' 'MPSKTRIAATLLPEVYKWIIDKSAKQGRSPSNLAAFLLNTAVLAEIEQESRVSENQKQNNIEK' A
#
# COMPACT_ATOMS: atom_id res chain seq x y z
N MET A 1 -7.98 18.30 -9.57
CA MET A 1 -7.67 17.66 -8.28
C MET A 1 -7.89 16.16 -8.44
N PRO A 2 -6.98 15.27 -8.03
CA PRO A 2 -7.25 13.84 -8.07
C PRO A 2 -8.44 13.57 -7.15
N SER A 3 -9.58 13.20 -7.75
CA SER A 3 -10.79 12.88 -7.01
C SER A 3 -10.55 11.63 -6.19
N LYS A 4 -11.08 11.59 -4.97
CA LYS A 4 -11.07 10.39 -4.13
C LYS A 4 -11.67 9.24 -4.95
N THR A 5 -10.84 8.26 -5.31
CA THR A 5 -11.27 7.10 -6.12
C THR A 5 -11.69 5.98 -5.19
N ARG A 6 -12.74 5.24 -5.54
CA ARG A 6 -13.22 4.10 -4.74
C ARG A 6 -12.59 2.80 -5.24
N ILE A 7 -12.18 1.96 -4.31
CA ILE A 7 -11.72 0.60 -4.58
C ILE A 7 -12.65 -0.34 -3.81
N ALA A 8 -13.23 -1.32 -4.49
CA ALA A 8 -13.89 -2.45 -3.87
C ALA A 8 -12.86 -3.58 -3.75
N ALA A 9 -12.64 -4.08 -2.53
CA ALA A 9 -11.65 -5.12 -2.26
C ALA A 9 -12.25 -6.22 -1.38
N THR A 10 -11.86 -7.45 -1.65
CA THR A 10 -12.16 -8.60 -0.79
C THR A 10 -10.95 -8.89 0.06
N LEU A 11 -11.15 -8.97 1.39
CA LEU A 11 -10.09 -9.25 2.35
C LEU A 11 -10.28 -10.64 2.95
N LEU A 12 -9.16 -11.27 3.33
CA LEU A 12 -9.21 -12.46 4.16
C LEU A 12 -9.89 -12.13 5.51
N PRO A 13 -10.69 -13.04 6.09
CA PRO A 13 -11.44 -12.76 7.32
C PRO A 13 -10.57 -12.28 8.48
N GLU A 14 -9.39 -12.87 8.66
CA GLU A 14 -8.43 -12.52 9.72
C GLU A 14 -7.84 -11.11 9.54
N VAL A 15 -7.58 -10.71 8.30
CA VAL A 15 -7.09 -9.37 7.96
C VAL A 15 -8.18 -8.33 8.24
N TYR A 16 -9.41 -8.62 7.82
CA TYR A 16 -10.56 -7.75 8.10
C TYR A 16 -10.76 -7.57 9.61
N LYS A 17 -10.78 -8.67 10.38
CA LYS A 17 -10.93 -8.63 11.83
C LYS A 17 -9.83 -7.80 12.49
N TRP A 18 -8.58 -8.01 12.09
CA TRP A 18 -7.46 -7.25 12.63
C TRP A 18 -7.59 -5.74 12.37
N ILE A 19 -8.03 -5.34 11.16
CA ILE A 19 -8.28 -3.93 10.82
C ILE A 19 -9.38 -3.36 11.71
N ILE A 20 -10.49 -4.07 11.92
CA ILE A 20 -11.58 -3.62 12.80
C ILE A 20 -11.05 -3.39 14.22
N ASP A 21 -10.39 -4.39 14.82
CA ASP A 21 -9.89 -4.33 16.19
C ASP A 21 -8.85 -3.22 16.38
N LYS A 22 -7.92 -3.08 15.43
CA LYS A 22 -6.87 -2.06 15.48
C LYS A 22 -7.43 -0.65 15.28
N SER A 23 -8.40 -0.49 14.39
CA SER A 23 -9.05 0.81 14.13
C SER A 23 -9.82 1.31 15.36
N ALA A 24 -10.53 0.41 16.06
CA ALA A 24 -11.22 0.71 17.31
C ALA A 24 -10.26 1.17 18.40
N LYS A 25 -9.14 0.45 18.58
CA LYS A 25 -8.08 0.82 19.54
C LYS A 25 -7.44 2.18 19.24
N GLN A 26 -7.42 2.59 17.98
CA GLN A 26 -6.81 3.86 17.53
C GLN A 26 -7.82 5.00 17.39
N GLY A 27 -9.12 4.78 17.65
CA GLY A 27 -10.14 5.81 17.48
C GLY A 27 -10.29 6.30 16.03
N ARG A 28 -9.99 5.46 15.04
CA ARG A 28 -10.05 5.78 13.59
C ARG A 28 -11.09 4.90 12.90
N SER A 29 -11.64 5.37 11.77
CA SER A 29 -12.51 4.49 10.97
C SER A 29 -11.72 3.32 10.36
N PRO A 30 -12.33 2.13 10.23
CA PRO A 30 -11.72 0.99 9.55
C PRO A 30 -11.27 1.30 8.13
N SER A 31 -12.07 2.07 7.38
CA SER A 31 -11.75 2.47 6.00
C SER A 31 -10.49 3.33 5.93
N ASN A 32 -10.29 4.26 6.87
CA ASN A 32 -9.08 5.06 6.95
C ASN A 32 -7.87 4.21 7.38
N LEU A 33 -8.08 3.16 8.18
CA LEU A 33 -7.02 2.18 8.45
C LEU A 33 -6.61 1.38 7.23
N ALA A 34 -7.59 0.78 6.55
CA ALA A 34 -7.34 0.02 5.33
C ALA A 34 -6.65 0.87 4.25
N ALA A 35 -7.13 2.09 4.01
CA ALA A 35 -6.55 2.97 3.00
C ALA A 35 -5.10 3.38 3.33
N PHE A 36 -4.81 3.68 4.60
CA PHE A 36 -3.45 3.99 5.03
C PHE A 36 -2.51 2.81 4.78
N LEU A 37 -2.88 1.62 5.23
CA LEU A 37 -2.06 0.41 5.07
C LEU A 37 -1.83 0.08 3.60
N LEU A 38 -2.88 0.16 2.77
CA LEU A 38 -2.81 -0.07 1.34
C LEU A 38 -1.85 0.92 0.67
N ASN A 39 -1.98 2.21 0.96
CA ASN A 39 -1.10 3.22 0.39
C ASN A 39 0.37 2.99 0.79
N THR A 40 0.63 2.67 2.07
CA THR A 40 2.00 2.40 2.54
C THR A 40 2.60 1.18 1.84
N ALA A 41 1.84 0.10 1.67
CA ALA A 41 2.32 -1.09 0.97
C ALA A 41 2.59 -0.81 -0.51
N VAL A 42 1.67 -0.13 -1.19
CA VAL A 42 1.82 0.21 -2.62
C VAL A 42 3.00 1.15 -2.85
N LEU A 43 3.22 2.16 -2.00
CA LEU A 43 4.38 3.05 -2.12
C LEU A 43 5.70 2.32 -1.95
N ALA A 44 5.78 1.35 -1.03
CA ALA A 44 6.97 0.53 -0.84
C ALA A 44 7.26 -0.33 -2.08
N GLU A 45 6.23 -0.86 -2.74
CA GLU A 45 6.38 -1.63 -3.98
C GLU A 45 6.86 -0.73 -5.14
N ILE A 46 6.24 0.43 -5.32
CA ILE A 46 6.65 1.42 -6.34
C ILE A 46 8.12 1.81 -6.16
N GLU A 47 8.55 2.03 -4.92
CA GLU A 47 9.95 2.37 -4.62
C GLU A 47 10.90 1.21 -4.96
N GLN A 48 10.51 -0.04 -4.67
CA GLN A 48 11.31 -1.21 -5.04
C GLN A 48 11.42 -1.38 -6.56
N GLU A 49 10.33 -1.26 -7.29
CA GLU A 49 10.32 -1.32 -8.76
C GLU A 49 11.21 -0.24 -9.39
N SER A 50 11.18 0.97 -8.82
CA SER A 50 12.02 2.08 -9.26
C SER A 50 13.50 1.78 -9.06
N ARG A 51 13.89 1.26 -7.88
CA ARG A 51 15.28 0.87 -7.57
C ARG A 51 15.79 -0.27 -8.46
N VAL A 52 14.95 -1.28 -8.75
CA VAL A 52 15.31 -2.38 -9.67
C VAL A 52 15.57 -1.84 -11.08
N SER A 53 14.74 -0.90 -11.54
CA SER A 53 14.86 -0.29 -12.87
C SER A 53 16.13 0.57 -13.00
N GLU A 54 16.52 1.29 -11.95
CA GLU A 54 17.76 2.09 -11.93
C GLU A 54 19.02 1.21 -11.95
N ASN A 55 19.04 0.14 -11.15
CA ASN A 55 20.16 -0.81 -11.12
C ASN A 55 20.34 -1.55 -12.45
N GLN A 56 19.26 -1.86 -13.17
CA GLN A 56 19.35 -2.47 -14.51
C GLN A 56 19.91 -1.50 -15.56
N LYS A 57 19.57 -0.20 -15.46
CA LYS A 57 20.11 0.83 -16.36
C LYS A 57 21.61 1.05 -16.16
N GLN A 58 22.09 1.10 -14.92
CA GLN A 58 23.52 1.29 -14.62
C GLN A 58 24.38 0.11 -15.13
N ASN A 59 23.92 -1.14 -14.93
CA ASN A 59 24.63 -2.33 -15.42
C ASN A 59 24.70 -2.46 -16.95
N ASN A 60 23.83 -1.77 -17.70
CA ASN A 60 23.86 -1.74 -19.17
C ASN A 60 24.71 -0.61 -19.74
N ILE A 61 25.13 0.36 -18.93
CA ILE A 61 26.01 1.46 -19.35
C ILE A 61 27.50 1.09 -19.13
N GLU A 62 27.78 0.17 -18.21
CA GLU A 62 29.14 -0.30 -17.90
C GLU A 62 29.61 -1.52 -18.72
N LYS A 63 28.82 -1.97 -19.70
CA LYS A 63 29.18 -3.04 -20.66
C LYS A 63 29.33 -2.48 -22.07
#